data_AF-A0AA95S842-F1
#
_entry.id   AF-A0AA95S842-F1
#
_cell.length_a   1.000
_cell.length_b   1.000
_cell.length_c   1.000
_cell.angle_alpha   90.00
_cell.angle_beta   90.00
_cell.angle_gamma   90.00
#
_symmetry.space_group_name_H-M   'P 1'
#
loop_
_entity.id
_entity.type
_entity.pdbx_description
1 polymer ?
#
loop_
_entity_poly.entity_id
_entity_poly.type
_entity_poly.pdbx_seq_one_letter_code
_entity_poly.pdbx_strand_id
1 'polypeptide(L)'
;MQFNLKKMLNLSLIGLLTITMLGACGQDTKDVSIKSDNTKQESTEKPSDTNKSEGTEKKEEKKSKLGSRSNPVPFLTTGTVEDELFNDNGDSFPIKFDLTVVEVVRGDAAFQKLKSMNQFNEAAPEGYEWVLAKTKVKFTESETQDLAFHIDGIMNFKMVSEGGDIYSGDVIATTEPEFSFEMYVGNEKEGYISGLVKTGEKAQLRYEEMLDGQVFFNLQ
;
A
#
# COMPACT_ATOMS: atom_id res chain seq x y z
N MET A 1 51.35 1.39 56.37
CA MET A 1 50.25 0.60 56.96
C MET A 1 49.48 0.00 55.78
N GLN A 2 49.97 -1.05 55.12
CA GLN A 2 49.94 -2.48 55.46
C GLN A 2 48.53 -3.02 55.81
N PHE A 3 48.08 -3.96 54.96
CA PHE A 3 47.07 -5.03 55.15
C PHE A 3 45.60 -4.64 55.37
N ASN A 4 44.58 -5.39 54.92
CA ASN A 4 44.35 -6.40 53.87
C ASN A 4 42.92 -6.96 54.10
N LEU A 5 42.23 -7.30 53.02
CA LEU A 5 41.51 -8.57 52.78
C LEU A 5 40.27 -9.00 53.60
N LYS A 6 39.34 -9.59 52.83
CA LYS A 6 38.23 -10.52 53.13
C LYS A 6 36.86 -9.82 53.29
N LYS A 7 35.85 -10.13 52.46
CA LYS A 7 35.34 -11.48 52.19
C LYS A 7 34.87 -11.67 50.73
N MET A 8 35.19 -12.85 50.21
CA MET A 8 34.50 -13.53 49.12
C MET A 8 33.12 -14.04 49.57
N LEU A 9 32.15 -14.09 48.65
CA LEU A 9 31.24 -15.24 48.47
C LEU A 9 30.51 -15.12 47.11
N ASN A 10 31.01 -15.81 46.09
CA ASN A 10 30.39 -16.95 45.37
C ASN A 10 28.92 -16.84 44.95
N LEU A 11 28.73 -16.65 43.64
CA LEU A 11 28.07 -17.57 42.70
C LEU A 11 26.66 -18.10 43.04
N SER A 12 25.66 -17.62 42.31
CA SER A 12 24.59 -18.51 41.83
C SER A 12 24.10 -18.10 40.45
N LEU A 13 24.06 -19.11 39.60
CA LEU A 13 23.72 -19.12 38.19
C LEU A 13 22.21 -19.41 38.08
N ILE A 14 21.41 -18.50 37.52
CA ILE A 14 20.09 -18.85 36.97
C ILE A 14 19.95 -18.09 35.65
N GLY A 15 20.17 -18.82 34.55
CA GLY A 15 19.81 -18.36 33.22
C GLY A 15 18.29 -18.36 33.08
N LEU A 16 17.71 -17.21 32.77
CA LEU A 16 16.31 -17.11 32.36
C LEU A 16 16.27 -16.96 30.84
N LEU A 17 15.83 -18.04 30.19
CA LEU A 17 15.55 -18.11 28.77
C LEU A 17 14.29 -17.28 28.50
N THR A 18 14.44 -16.01 28.11
CA THR A 18 13.30 -15.20 27.66
C THR A 18 12.99 -15.57 26.21
N ILE A 19 11.98 -16.42 26.05
CA ILE A 19 11.32 -16.68 24.77
C ILE A 19 10.70 -15.36 24.33
N THR A 20 11.32 -14.70 23.35
CA THR A 20 10.69 -13.61 22.61
C THR A 20 9.62 -14.25 21.73
N MET A 21 8.37 -14.19 22.18
CA MET A 21 7.23 -14.32 21.27
C MET A 21 7.30 -13.13 20.30
N LEU A 22 7.83 -13.39 19.11
CA LEU A 22 7.50 -12.60 17.93
C LEU A 22 6.01 -12.83 17.68
N GLY A 23 5.18 -12.00 18.31
CA GLY A 23 3.84 -11.73 17.81
C GLY A 23 4.03 -11.17 16.41
N ALA A 24 3.78 -12.00 15.41
CA ALA A 24 3.72 -11.56 14.04
C ALA A 24 2.62 -10.50 13.94
N CYS A 25 3.01 -9.26 13.67
CA CYS A 25 2.09 -8.21 13.27
C CYS A 25 1.37 -8.67 12.00
N GLY A 26 0.10 -9.07 12.14
CA GLY A 26 -0.83 -8.92 11.04
C GLY A 26 -1.15 -7.43 10.99
N GLN A 27 -0.67 -6.73 9.95
CA GLN A 27 -1.10 -5.36 9.71
C GLN A 27 -2.59 -5.39 9.35
N ASP A 28 -3.40 -4.81 10.24
CA ASP A 28 -4.82 -4.58 10.03
C ASP A 28 -4.98 -3.51 8.95
N THR A 29 -5.24 -3.96 7.72
CA THR A 29 -5.63 -3.05 6.63
C THR A 29 -7.09 -2.65 6.84
N LYS A 30 -7.44 -1.35 6.75
CA LYS A 30 -8.82 -0.85 6.86
C LYS A 30 -9.67 -1.27 5.65
N ASP A 31 -11.01 -1.21 5.75
CA ASP A 31 -11.93 -1.74 4.72
C ASP A 31 -11.94 -0.88 3.45
N VAL A 32 -11.43 -1.42 2.34
CA VAL A 32 -11.54 -0.80 1.01
C VAL A 32 -12.81 -1.26 0.32
N SER A 33 -13.55 -0.33 -0.29
CA SER A 33 -14.76 -0.63 -1.07
C SER A 33 -14.61 -0.21 -2.53
N ILE A 34 -15.32 -0.91 -3.43
CA ILE A 34 -15.39 -0.58 -4.87
C ILE A 34 -16.70 0.14 -5.14
N LYS A 35 -16.63 1.28 -5.83
CA LYS A 35 -17.80 1.89 -6.47
C LYS A 35 -18.03 1.18 -7.81
N SER A 36 -19.09 0.37 -7.89
CA SER A 36 -19.52 -0.30 -9.13
C SER A 36 -20.73 0.40 -9.72
N ASP A 37 -20.67 0.82 -10.97
CA ASP A 37 -21.87 1.11 -11.77
C ASP A 37 -22.53 -0.22 -12.19
N ASN A 38 -23.83 -0.34 -11.95
CA ASN A 38 -24.57 -1.59 -11.79
C ASN A 38 -25.12 -2.18 -13.11
N THR A 39 -24.97 -3.48 -13.35
CA THR A 39 -25.92 -4.26 -14.17
C THR A 39 -25.97 -5.72 -13.70
N LYS A 40 -27.12 -6.11 -13.10
CA LYS A 40 -27.46 -7.48 -12.64
C LYS A 40 -28.14 -8.29 -13.75
N GLN A 41 -27.91 -9.61 -13.80
CA GLN A 41 -29.02 -10.58 -13.78
C GLN A 41 -28.59 -11.99 -13.36
N GLU A 42 -29.49 -12.64 -12.65
CA GLU A 42 -29.41 -13.84 -11.81
C GLU A 42 -30.24 -14.98 -12.43
N SER A 43 -29.93 -16.24 -12.12
CA SER A 43 -30.91 -17.34 -12.15
C SER A 43 -30.49 -18.49 -11.21
N THR A 44 -31.46 -18.86 -10.36
CA THR A 44 -31.62 -19.93 -9.35
C THR A 44 -31.58 -21.36 -9.97
N GLU A 45 -31.27 -22.47 -9.27
CA GLU A 45 -32.08 -23.22 -8.27
C GLU A 45 -31.28 -24.38 -7.57
N LYS A 46 -31.81 -24.91 -6.46
CA LYS A 46 -31.41 -26.08 -5.60
C LYS A 46 -32.67 -27.00 -5.46
N PRO A 47 -32.75 -28.18 -4.76
CA PRO A 47 -31.78 -29.14 -4.16
C PRO A 47 -32.10 -30.66 -4.38
N SER A 48 -31.19 -31.58 -3.97
CA SER A 48 -31.54 -32.85 -3.27
C SER A 48 -30.32 -33.68 -2.78
N ASP A 49 -30.53 -34.44 -1.71
CA ASP A 49 -29.60 -35.05 -0.73
C ASP A 49 -28.75 -36.28 -1.14
N THR A 50 -27.60 -36.49 -0.48
CA THR A 50 -27.36 -37.54 0.56
C THR A 50 -25.86 -37.80 0.79
N ASN A 51 -25.50 -37.85 2.08
CA ASN A 51 -24.22 -38.18 2.72
C ASN A 51 -23.35 -39.27 2.09
N LYS A 52 -22.03 -39.01 2.01
CA LYS A 52 -21.01 -39.87 2.63
C LYS A 52 -19.73 -39.08 2.93
N SER A 53 -19.40 -39.01 4.21
CA SER A 53 -18.19 -38.44 4.78
C SER A 53 -16.98 -39.31 4.46
N GLU A 54 -15.95 -38.73 3.84
CA GLU A 54 -14.56 -39.15 3.97
C GLU A 54 -13.69 -37.88 3.93
N GLY A 55 -12.87 -37.73 4.98
CA GLY A 55 -12.16 -36.50 5.30
C GLY A 55 -11.17 -36.10 4.23
N THR A 56 -11.35 -34.90 3.70
CA THR A 56 -10.28 -34.12 3.09
C THR A 56 -10.28 -32.79 3.82
N GLU A 57 -9.20 -32.49 4.54
CA GLU A 57 -9.00 -31.18 5.16
C GLU A 57 -9.10 -30.11 4.07
N LYS A 58 -10.26 -29.47 4.05
CA LYS A 58 -10.57 -28.33 3.22
C LYS A 58 -9.73 -27.18 3.77
N LYS A 59 -8.59 -26.91 3.14
CA LYS A 59 -7.85 -25.67 3.33
C LYS A 59 -8.80 -24.55 2.89
N GLU A 60 -9.49 -23.93 3.85
CA GLU A 60 -10.24 -22.71 3.60
C GLU A 60 -9.24 -21.67 3.09
N GLU A 61 -9.25 -21.44 1.78
CA GLU A 61 -8.70 -20.21 1.22
C GLU A 61 -9.51 -19.08 1.82
N LYS A 62 -8.99 -18.48 2.91
CA LYS A 62 -9.45 -17.21 3.43
C LYS A 62 -9.38 -16.22 2.27
N LYS A 63 -10.51 -15.96 1.61
CA LYS A 63 -10.62 -15.01 0.49
C LYS A 63 -9.98 -13.71 0.96
N SER A 64 -8.90 -13.32 0.29
CA SER A 64 -8.12 -12.16 0.74
C SER A 64 -8.94 -10.88 0.65
N LYS A 65 -8.73 -9.98 1.60
CA LYS A 65 -9.43 -8.68 1.67
C LYS A 65 -9.10 -7.85 0.44
N LEU A 66 -10.10 -7.16 -0.12
CA LEU A 66 -9.87 -6.22 -1.22
C LEU A 66 -8.91 -5.11 -0.77
N GLY A 67 -8.00 -4.70 -1.66
CA GLY A 67 -6.97 -3.71 -1.36
C GLY A 67 -5.76 -4.30 -0.65
N SER A 68 -5.76 -5.61 -0.33
CA SER A 68 -4.55 -6.29 0.14
C SER A 68 -3.60 -6.60 -1.03
N ARG A 69 -2.33 -6.87 -0.72
CA ARG A 69 -1.33 -7.28 -1.74
C ARG A 69 -1.76 -8.49 -2.57
N SER A 70 -2.46 -9.46 -1.96
CA SER A 70 -2.92 -10.67 -2.66
C SER A 70 -4.28 -10.53 -3.33
N ASN A 71 -5.00 -9.44 -3.08
CA ASN A 71 -6.27 -9.09 -3.75
C ASN A 71 -6.35 -7.56 -3.89
N PRO A 72 -5.52 -6.96 -4.76
CA PRO A 72 -5.46 -5.51 -4.92
C PRO A 72 -6.75 -4.98 -5.54
N VAL A 73 -6.99 -3.66 -5.41
CA VAL A 73 -8.01 -2.98 -6.21
C VAL A 73 -7.68 -3.18 -7.69
N PRO A 74 -8.63 -3.69 -8.52
CA PRO A 74 -8.36 -3.93 -9.93
C PRO A 74 -7.98 -2.64 -10.68
N PHE A 75 -7.20 -2.77 -11.76
CA PHE A 75 -6.85 -1.64 -12.61
C PHE A 75 -8.12 -0.99 -13.19
N LEU A 76 -8.09 0.33 -13.40
CA LEU A 76 -9.24 1.16 -13.83
C LEU A 76 -10.45 1.14 -12.88
N THR A 77 -10.29 0.59 -11.67
CA THR A 77 -11.36 0.56 -10.66
C THR A 77 -11.07 1.56 -9.56
N THR A 78 -12.11 2.25 -9.09
CA THR A 78 -12.02 3.17 -7.97
C THR A 78 -12.07 2.40 -6.64
N GLY A 79 -11.02 2.56 -5.83
CA GLY A 79 -11.00 2.13 -4.44
C GLY A 79 -11.25 3.32 -3.52
N THR A 80 -12.22 3.20 -2.62
CA THR A 80 -12.38 4.15 -1.51
C THR A 80 -11.47 3.75 -0.37
N VAL A 81 -10.59 4.66 0.05
CA VAL A 81 -9.64 4.51 1.16
C VAL A 81 -10.15 5.32 2.34
N GLU A 82 -10.07 4.72 3.53
CA GLU A 82 -10.33 5.37 4.82
C GLU A 82 -9.01 5.67 5.51
N ASP A 83 -8.79 6.91 5.93
CA ASP A 83 -7.55 7.35 6.59
C ASP A 83 -7.89 8.44 7.63
N GLU A 84 -6.88 9.10 8.20
CA GLU A 84 -7.05 10.12 9.23
C GLU A 84 -6.20 11.37 8.93
N LEU A 85 -6.74 12.55 9.24
CA LEU A 85 -5.99 13.82 9.29
C LEU A 85 -5.73 14.21 10.72
N PHE A 86 -4.63 14.92 10.96
CA PHE A 86 -4.30 15.46 12.27
C PHE A 86 -4.14 16.97 12.18
N ASN A 87 -4.68 17.68 13.16
CA ASN A 87 -4.35 19.10 13.35
C ASN A 87 -3.07 19.25 14.18
N ASP A 88 -2.61 20.49 14.34
CA ASP A 88 -1.42 20.83 15.14
C ASP A 88 -1.54 20.44 16.62
N ASN A 89 -2.76 20.26 17.13
CA ASN A 89 -3.01 19.82 18.51
C ASN A 89 -2.96 18.29 18.66
N GLY A 90 -2.87 17.54 17.55
CA GLY A 90 -2.89 16.09 17.52
C GLY A 90 -4.30 15.48 17.55
N ASP A 91 -5.36 16.26 17.35
CA ASP A 91 -6.71 15.73 17.18
C ASP A 91 -6.81 15.02 15.82
N SER A 92 -7.34 13.79 15.83
CA SER A 92 -7.58 13.00 14.61
C SER A 92 -8.97 13.26 14.03
N PHE A 93 -9.05 13.34 12.70
CA PHE A 93 -10.27 13.48 11.93
C PHE A 93 -10.34 12.38 10.87
N PRO A 94 -11.29 11.43 10.97
CA PRO A 94 -11.50 10.43 9.94
C PRO A 94 -11.79 11.07 8.57
N ILE A 95 -11.17 10.52 7.54
CA ILE A 95 -11.37 10.92 6.16
C ILE A 95 -11.64 9.74 5.24
N LYS A 96 -12.32 10.03 4.12
CA LYS A 96 -12.39 9.13 2.98
C LYS A 96 -11.96 9.83 1.71
N PHE A 97 -11.27 9.11 0.84
CA PHE A 97 -10.96 9.55 -0.50
C PHE A 97 -10.99 8.38 -1.48
N ASP A 98 -11.31 8.69 -2.72
CA ASP A 98 -11.31 7.72 -3.81
C ASP A 98 -9.98 7.82 -4.56
N LEU A 99 -9.31 6.68 -4.78
CA LEU A 99 -8.16 6.56 -5.67
C LEU A 99 -8.51 5.71 -6.89
N THR A 100 -7.98 6.08 -8.05
CA THR A 100 -8.10 5.30 -9.28
C THR A 100 -6.83 5.43 -10.10
N VAL A 101 -6.21 4.30 -10.46
CA VAL A 101 -5.16 4.26 -11.48
C VAL A 101 -5.83 4.17 -12.84
N VAL A 102 -5.65 5.20 -13.67
CA VAL A 102 -6.39 5.36 -14.94
C VAL A 102 -5.53 5.08 -16.18
N GLU A 103 -4.20 5.14 -16.05
CA GLU A 103 -3.25 4.83 -17.12
C GLU A 103 -1.96 4.27 -16.50
N VAL A 104 -1.35 3.28 -17.15
CA VAL A 104 -0.01 2.80 -16.80
C VAL A 104 0.85 2.73 -18.06
N VAL A 105 2.03 3.34 -18.01
CA VAL A 105 3.07 3.23 -19.04
C VAL A 105 4.30 2.58 -18.42
N ARG A 106 4.99 1.69 -19.15
CA ARG A 106 6.13 0.92 -18.64
C ARG A 106 7.34 0.96 -19.57
N GLY A 107 8.50 0.58 -19.04
CA GLY A 107 9.71 0.33 -19.82
C GLY A 107 10.22 1.56 -20.56
N ASP A 108 10.71 1.34 -21.77
CA ASP A 108 11.24 2.41 -22.63
C ASP A 108 10.21 3.50 -22.91
N ALA A 109 8.93 3.14 -23.08
CA ALA A 109 7.87 4.11 -23.31
C ALA A 109 7.68 5.04 -22.10
N ALA A 110 7.76 4.49 -20.87
CA ALA A 110 7.69 5.29 -19.64
C ALA A 110 8.91 6.20 -19.54
N PHE A 111 10.11 5.68 -19.84
CA PHE A 111 11.33 6.47 -19.80
C PHE A 111 11.30 7.63 -20.80
N GLN A 112 10.89 7.40 -22.05
CA GLN A 112 10.77 8.49 -23.03
C GLN A 112 9.76 9.55 -22.60
N LYS A 113 8.62 9.13 -22.02
CA LYS A 113 7.62 10.04 -21.47
C LYS A 113 8.20 10.86 -20.31
N LEU A 114 8.91 10.22 -19.37
CA LEU A 114 9.63 10.90 -18.29
C LEU A 114 10.67 11.90 -18.80
N LYS A 115 11.48 11.54 -19.81
CA LYS A 115 12.45 12.47 -20.42
C LYS A 115 11.78 13.70 -21.03
N SER A 116 10.58 13.54 -21.58
CA SER A 116 9.80 14.66 -22.13
C SER A 116 9.23 15.59 -21.06
N MET A 117 8.94 15.06 -19.86
CA MET A 117 8.49 15.84 -18.69
C MET A 117 9.65 16.58 -18.03
N ASN A 118 10.78 15.90 -17.85
CA ASN A 118 12.01 16.47 -17.34
C ASN A 118 13.23 15.82 -18.02
N GLN A 119 13.99 16.63 -18.76
CA GLN A 119 15.19 16.17 -19.46
C GLN A 119 16.30 15.69 -18.52
N PHE A 120 16.22 15.94 -17.22
CA PHE A 120 17.18 15.46 -16.22
C PHE A 120 16.81 14.09 -15.65
N ASN A 121 15.63 13.55 -15.97
CA ASN A 121 15.28 12.18 -15.56
C ASN A 121 16.30 11.18 -16.10
N GLU A 122 16.73 10.27 -15.22
CA GLU A 122 17.76 9.27 -15.49
C GLU A 122 17.15 7.95 -15.99
N ALA A 123 17.95 7.16 -16.70
CA ALA A 123 17.54 5.82 -17.11
C ALA A 123 17.32 4.93 -15.88
N ALA A 124 16.46 3.92 -16.02
CA ALA A 124 16.29 2.92 -14.97
C ALA A 124 17.63 2.16 -14.75
N PRO A 125 17.98 1.81 -13.50
CA PRO A 125 19.13 0.98 -13.22
C PRO A 125 18.96 -0.43 -13.79
N GLU A 126 20.07 -1.16 -13.94
CA GLU A 126 20.05 -2.52 -14.49
C GLU A 126 19.10 -3.45 -13.70
N GLY A 127 18.29 -4.21 -14.44
CA GLY A 127 17.30 -5.13 -13.87
C GLY A 127 16.00 -4.46 -13.39
N TYR A 128 15.86 -3.15 -13.59
CA TYR A 128 14.63 -2.41 -13.33
C TYR A 128 14.13 -1.71 -14.58
N GLU A 129 12.85 -1.36 -14.55
CA GLU A 129 12.23 -0.50 -15.55
C GLU A 129 11.33 0.56 -14.90
N TRP A 130 11.19 1.69 -15.57
CA TRP A 130 10.26 2.73 -15.17
C TRP A 130 8.82 2.28 -15.34
N VAL A 131 8.00 2.57 -14.34
CA VAL A 131 6.54 2.51 -14.40
C VAL A 131 6.01 3.90 -14.08
N LEU A 132 5.12 4.39 -14.93
CA LEU A 132 4.42 5.65 -14.75
C LEU A 132 2.93 5.36 -14.64
N ALA A 133 2.36 5.56 -13.46
CA ALA A 133 0.94 5.40 -13.19
C ALA A 133 0.29 6.79 -13.14
N LYS A 134 -0.67 7.04 -14.03
CA LYS A 134 -1.55 8.21 -13.91
C LYS A 134 -2.65 7.87 -12.93
N THR A 135 -2.75 8.65 -11.87
CA THR A 135 -3.64 8.38 -10.75
C THR A 135 -4.52 9.59 -10.49
N LYS A 136 -5.80 9.32 -10.23
CA LYS A 136 -6.80 10.31 -9.83
C LYS A 136 -7.14 10.12 -8.36
N VAL A 137 -7.29 11.23 -7.64
CA VAL A 137 -7.75 11.29 -6.26
C VAL A 137 -8.96 12.21 -6.13
N LYS A 138 -9.95 11.79 -5.35
CA LYS A 138 -11.08 12.64 -4.95
C LYS A 138 -11.25 12.57 -3.44
N PHE A 139 -11.14 13.70 -2.77
CA PHE A 139 -11.35 13.78 -1.32
C PHE A 139 -12.86 13.86 -1.05
N THR A 140 -13.45 12.79 -0.51
CA THR A 140 -14.92 12.62 -0.50
C THR A 140 -15.58 12.93 0.83
N GLU A 141 -14.95 12.61 1.95
CA GLU A 141 -15.53 12.80 3.29
C GLU A 141 -14.47 13.29 4.29
N SER A 142 -14.82 14.26 5.13
CA SER A 142 -14.04 14.69 6.29
C SER A 142 -14.97 15.27 7.34
N GLU A 143 -14.66 15.04 8.62
CA GLU A 143 -15.40 15.62 9.76
C GLU A 143 -15.10 17.12 9.96
N THR A 144 -14.10 17.67 9.27
CA THR A 144 -13.76 19.09 9.28
C THR A 144 -13.68 19.66 7.87
N GLN A 145 -13.97 20.96 7.73
CA GLN A 145 -13.79 21.71 6.49
C GLN A 145 -12.52 22.58 6.52
N ASP A 146 -11.86 22.64 7.68
CA ASP A 146 -10.78 23.60 7.95
C ASP A 146 -9.38 23.00 7.73
N LEU A 147 -9.27 21.68 7.56
CA LEU A 147 -8.02 20.99 7.28
C LEU A 147 -7.94 20.56 5.82
N ALA A 148 -6.78 20.77 5.22
CA ALA A 148 -6.45 20.22 3.92
C ALA A 148 -5.85 18.81 4.06
N PHE A 149 -6.21 17.93 3.13
CA PHE A 149 -5.55 16.65 2.94
C PHE A 149 -4.32 16.83 2.06
N HIS A 150 -3.17 16.44 2.59
CA HIS A 150 -1.92 16.36 1.82
C HIS A 150 -1.68 14.92 1.37
N ILE A 151 -1.49 14.74 0.05
CA ILE A 151 -1.18 13.44 -0.54
C ILE A 151 -0.10 13.61 -1.61
N ASP A 152 0.95 12.80 -1.52
CA ASP A 152 2.17 12.92 -2.32
C ASP A 152 2.62 11.58 -2.89
N GLY A 153 2.96 11.58 -4.18
CA GLY A 153 3.31 10.42 -4.98
C GLY A 153 4.63 9.77 -4.59
N ILE A 154 5.56 10.51 -4.00
CA ILE A 154 6.87 10.00 -3.56
C ILE A 154 6.78 9.50 -2.11
N MET A 155 6.08 10.24 -1.25
CA MET A 155 6.00 9.97 0.17
C MET A 155 4.97 8.89 0.51
N ASN A 156 3.77 8.94 -0.08
CA ASN A 156 2.67 8.05 0.29
C ASN A 156 2.57 6.80 -0.58
N PHE A 157 3.33 6.71 -1.67
CA PHE A 157 3.22 5.60 -2.60
C PHE A 157 4.54 4.88 -2.87
N LYS A 158 4.42 3.57 -3.11
CA LYS A 158 5.53 2.70 -3.57
C LYS A 158 5.06 1.79 -4.69
N MET A 159 5.90 1.61 -5.71
CA MET A 159 5.74 0.55 -6.71
C MET A 159 6.30 -0.75 -6.12
N VAL A 160 5.51 -1.82 -6.19
CA VAL A 160 5.86 -3.14 -5.65
C VAL A 160 5.85 -4.14 -6.79
N SER A 161 6.99 -4.75 -7.07
CA SER A 161 7.10 -5.81 -8.08
C SER A 161 6.36 -7.07 -7.63
N GLU A 162 6.00 -7.97 -8.55
CA GLU A 162 5.27 -9.21 -8.25
C GLU A 162 5.96 -10.04 -7.17
N GLY A 163 7.30 -10.16 -7.24
CA GLY A 163 8.13 -10.81 -6.23
C GLY A 163 8.11 -10.13 -4.85
N GLY A 164 7.62 -8.90 -4.76
CA GLY A 164 7.58 -8.08 -3.54
C GLY A 164 8.73 -7.11 -3.39
N ASP A 165 9.55 -6.98 -4.42
CA ASP A 165 10.67 -6.06 -4.45
C ASP A 165 10.18 -4.61 -4.57
N ILE A 166 10.69 -3.75 -3.70
CA ILE A 166 10.50 -2.30 -3.72
C ILE A 166 11.88 -1.70 -3.93
N TYR A 167 12.06 -0.95 -5.01
CA TYR A 167 13.35 -0.31 -5.28
C TYR A 167 13.73 0.65 -4.14
N SER A 168 14.94 0.49 -3.60
CA SER A 168 15.44 1.24 -2.43
C SER A 168 16.69 2.08 -2.72
N GLY A 169 17.00 2.33 -3.99
CA GLY A 169 18.10 3.21 -4.38
C GLY A 169 17.65 4.66 -4.58
N ASP A 170 18.58 5.51 -5.01
CA ASP A 170 18.39 6.98 -5.06
C ASP A 170 17.85 7.48 -6.42
N VAL A 171 17.55 6.57 -7.36
CA VAL A 171 17.00 6.94 -8.67
C VAL A 171 15.51 7.22 -8.54
N ILE A 172 15.16 8.50 -8.65
CA ILE A 172 13.79 9.00 -8.69
C ILE A 172 13.56 9.79 -9.98
N ALA A 173 12.30 9.92 -10.41
CA ALA A 173 11.95 10.71 -11.58
C ALA A 173 10.99 11.84 -11.20
N THR A 174 11.17 13.00 -11.81
CA THR A 174 10.20 14.10 -11.76
C THR A 174 9.14 13.87 -12.83
N THR A 175 7.88 14.11 -12.49
CA THR A 175 6.75 13.98 -13.40
C THR A 175 6.02 15.30 -13.56
N GLU A 176 5.26 15.45 -14.65
CA GLU A 176 4.42 16.63 -14.90
C GLU A 176 3.11 16.19 -15.59
N PRO A 177 1.93 16.43 -15.00
CA PRO A 177 1.72 16.92 -13.63
C PRO A 177 2.18 15.91 -12.59
N GLU A 178 2.82 16.40 -11.53
CA GLU A 178 3.17 15.61 -10.36
C GLU A 178 1.92 15.24 -9.56
N PHE A 179 1.88 14.01 -9.04
CA PHE A 179 0.88 13.64 -8.04
C PHE A 179 1.33 14.15 -6.66
N SER A 180 1.19 15.44 -6.41
CA SER A 180 1.45 16.03 -5.09
C SER A 180 0.46 17.16 -4.86
N PHE A 181 -0.43 16.99 -3.89
CA PHE A 181 -1.57 17.87 -3.70
C PHE A 181 -1.80 18.21 -2.24
N GLU A 182 -2.29 19.43 -2.04
CA GLU A 182 -3.00 19.84 -0.85
C GLU A 182 -4.43 20.19 -1.27
N MET A 183 -5.43 19.55 -0.67
CA MET A 183 -6.81 19.69 -1.12
C MET A 183 -7.83 19.62 0.02
N TYR A 184 -8.86 20.45 -0.07
CA TYR A 184 -10.04 20.37 0.81
C TYR A 184 -11.06 19.38 0.28
N VAL A 185 -11.92 18.88 1.17
CA VAL A 185 -12.97 17.91 0.84
C VAL A 185 -13.87 18.42 -0.30
N GLY A 186 -14.26 17.49 -1.18
CA GLY A 186 -15.02 17.76 -2.40
C GLY A 186 -14.16 17.97 -3.64
N ASN A 187 -12.86 18.25 -3.50
CA ASN A 187 -11.96 18.43 -4.64
C ASN A 187 -11.55 17.09 -5.28
N GLU A 188 -11.15 17.19 -6.55
CA GLU A 188 -10.62 16.08 -7.34
C GLU A 188 -9.37 16.55 -8.09
N LYS A 189 -8.33 15.72 -8.11
CA LYS A 189 -7.04 15.99 -8.74
C LYS A 189 -6.53 14.73 -9.46
N GLU A 190 -5.59 14.93 -10.39
CA GLU A 190 -4.96 13.85 -11.13
C GLU A 190 -3.50 14.23 -11.40
N GLY A 191 -2.60 13.24 -11.31
CA GLY A 191 -1.17 13.41 -11.50
C GLY A 191 -0.50 12.08 -11.83
N TYR A 192 0.79 12.13 -12.11
CA TYR A 192 1.59 10.94 -12.34
C TYR A 192 2.38 10.55 -11.08
N ILE A 193 2.42 9.25 -10.82
CA ILE A 193 3.30 8.61 -9.85
C ILE A 193 4.27 7.73 -10.65
N SER A 194 5.57 8.00 -10.52
CA SER A 194 6.62 7.19 -11.13
C SER A 194 7.30 6.30 -10.10
N GLY A 195 7.72 5.11 -10.52
CA GLY A 195 8.61 4.28 -9.72
C GLY A 195 9.28 3.21 -10.56
N LEU A 196 10.17 2.46 -9.91
CA LEU A 196 10.95 1.39 -10.53
C LEU A 196 10.44 0.03 -10.05
N VAL A 197 10.33 -0.90 -10.98
CA VAL A 197 9.99 -2.31 -10.71
C VAL A 197 10.94 -3.23 -11.43
N LYS A 198 11.05 -4.49 -10.99
CA LYS A 198 11.83 -5.50 -11.71
C LYS A 198 11.33 -5.65 -13.14
N THR A 199 12.25 -5.60 -14.10
CA THR A 199 11.92 -5.66 -15.53
C THR A 199 11.10 -6.91 -15.84
N GLY A 200 9.93 -6.72 -16.45
CA GLY A 200 9.05 -7.81 -16.88
C GLY A 200 8.17 -8.42 -15.78
N GLU A 201 8.30 -8.01 -14.52
CA GLU A 201 7.37 -8.45 -13.47
C GLU A 201 6.06 -7.68 -13.55
N LYS A 202 4.95 -8.28 -13.07
CA LYS A 202 3.76 -7.47 -12.74
C LYS A 202 4.08 -6.51 -11.60
N ALA A 203 3.23 -5.49 -11.45
CA ALA A 203 3.43 -4.50 -10.40
C ALA A 203 2.11 -4.12 -9.73
N GLN A 204 2.25 -3.60 -8.51
CA GLN A 204 1.18 -2.97 -7.77
C GLN A 204 1.64 -1.61 -7.27
N LEU A 205 0.72 -0.66 -7.19
CA LEU A 205 0.93 0.61 -6.50
C LEU A 205 0.38 0.46 -5.08
N ARG A 206 1.27 0.58 -4.09
CA ARG A 206 0.91 0.58 -2.67
C ARG A 206 0.75 2.02 -2.20
N TYR A 207 -0.42 2.36 -1.67
CA TYR A 207 -0.64 3.52 -0.81
C TYR A 207 -0.34 3.14 0.65
N GLU A 208 0.38 3.99 1.36
CA GLU A 208 0.69 3.87 2.79
C GLU A 208 -0.18 4.84 3.58
N GLU A 209 -1.09 4.29 4.40
CA GLU A 209 -1.99 5.06 5.27
C GLU A 209 -1.21 5.66 6.44
N MET A 210 -1.75 6.71 7.05
CA MET A 210 -1.04 7.42 8.13
C MET A 210 -0.87 6.60 9.41
N LEU A 211 -1.80 5.69 9.71
CA LEU A 211 -1.81 4.86 10.93
C LEU A 211 -1.59 3.37 10.63
N ASP A 212 -0.47 3.04 9.98
CA ASP A 212 0.04 1.67 9.75
C ASP A 212 -0.81 0.75 8.84
N GLY A 213 -1.61 1.35 7.95
CA GLY A 213 -2.37 0.64 6.92
C GLY A 213 -1.73 0.71 5.53
N GLN A 214 -2.22 -0.14 4.61
CA GLN A 214 -1.76 -0.14 3.23
C GLN A 214 -2.86 -0.62 2.28
N VAL A 215 -2.97 0.06 1.14
CA VAL A 215 -3.90 -0.31 0.07
C VAL A 215 -3.13 -0.53 -1.23
N PHE A 216 -3.36 -1.66 -1.87
CA PHE A 216 -2.71 -2.05 -3.12
C PHE A 216 -3.67 -1.88 -4.30
N PHE A 217 -3.18 -1.26 -5.37
CA PHE A 217 -3.84 -1.12 -6.65
C PHE A 217 -3.07 -1.90 -7.72
N ASN A 218 -3.79 -2.64 -8.57
CA ASN A 218 -3.20 -3.39 -9.66
C ASN A 218 -2.79 -2.44 -10.80
N LEU A 219 -1.63 -2.69 -11.42
CA LEU A 219 -1.09 -1.88 -12.52
C LEU A 219 -1.17 -2.57 -13.89
N GLN A 220 -1.98 -3.62 -13.97
CA GLN A 220 -2.25 -4.42 -15.17
C GLN A 220 -3.73 -4.82 -15.24
#